data_AF-I3J5V4-F1
#
_entry.id   AF-I3J5V4-F1
#
_cell.length_a   1.000
_cell.length_b   1.000
_cell.length_c   1.000
_cell.angle_alpha   90.00
_cell.angle_beta   90.00
_cell.angle_gamma   90.00
#
_symmetry.space_group_name_H-M   'P 1'
#
loop_
_entity.id
_entity.type
_entity.pdbx_description
1 polymer ?
#
loop_
_entity_poly.entity_id
_entity_poly.type
_entity_poly.pdbx_seq_one_letter_code
_entity_poly.pdbx_strand_id
1 'polypeptide(L)'
;MKFHFCGAQQRTSSSLKIYLKNLTAADFLLCLSLPLRITHYASSSVIIRQLYCTFGACAIFLNMYASIIFMGYIAANRYLKIIQPLGTHILQTVKTSYVISIITWVFLLVPAVTYTILFFITQTPVTSNPSCCDPFFSESVRLFFTIIHTLSPIIFLLVSICMVFFYYSTSRRVLQAQQRQLASSGSEKLVKSRRNMLVLVSIFCVCFVPYHLVRLPYSLLQSNFSVVSVLNYIMEVTTMVAVFNVCLDPVVYFFLCKSFRAKMRKVSIMTNIQQATEESELSKEQQGALTLQETDTTL
;
A
#
# COMPACT_ATOMS: atom_id res chain seq x y z
N MET A 1 -20.16 31.25 11.68
CA MET A 1 -20.07 29.76 11.56
C MET A 1 -19.10 29.23 10.47
N LYS A 2 -18.65 30.02 9.48
CA LYS A 2 -17.73 29.54 8.40
C LYS A 2 -16.26 29.28 8.84
N PHE A 3 -15.75 29.95 9.87
CA PHE A 3 -14.35 29.82 10.29
C PHE A 3 -14.01 28.49 10.99
N HIS A 4 -14.88 27.99 11.87
CA HIS A 4 -14.66 26.68 12.52
C HIS A 4 -14.70 25.51 11.54
N PHE A 5 -15.49 25.63 10.47
CA PHE A 5 -15.61 24.62 9.41
C PHE A 5 -14.30 24.46 8.61
N CYS A 6 -13.53 25.54 8.47
CA CYS A 6 -12.25 25.51 7.76
C CYS A 6 -11.15 24.83 8.59
N GLY A 7 -11.07 25.13 9.89
CA GLY A 7 -10.08 24.55 10.81
C GLY A 7 -10.22 23.03 11.00
N ALA A 8 -11.45 22.53 11.15
CA ALA A 8 -11.71 21.09 11.26
C ALA A 8 -11.35 20.35 9.96
N GLN A 9 -11.74 20.92 8.81
CA GLN A 9 -11.43 20.34 7.50
C GLN A 9 -9.91 20.31 7.21
N GLN A 10 -9.16 21.32 7.66
CA GLN A 10 -7.71 21.39 7.49
C GLN A 10 -6.97 20.39 8.39
N ARG A 11 -7.40 20.20 9.64
CA ARG A 11 -6.82 19.20 10.56
C ARG A 11 -7.02 17.75 10.08
N THR A 12 -8.22 17.38 9.62
CA THR A 12 -8.49 16.05 9.05
C THR A 12 -7.69 15.80 7.76
N SER A 13 -7.40 16.85 6.98
CA SER A 13 -6.52 16.73 5.83
C SER A 13 -5.05 16.52 6.23
N SER A 14 -4.63 16.97 7.41
CA SER A 14 -3.26 16.82 7.89
C SER A 14 -3.02 15.44 8.50
N SER A 15 -3.94 14.93 9.32
CA SER A 15 -3.87 13.57 9.87
C SER A 15 -3.90 12.49 8.79
N LEU A 16 -4.78 12.62 7.80
CA LEU A 16 -4.79 11.74 6.63
C LEU A 16 -3.43 11.72 5.90
N LYS A 17 -2.80 12.88 5.69
CA LYS A 17 -1.50 12.96 5.02
C LYS A 17 -0.42 12.23 5.80
N ILE A 18 -0.53 12.18 7.14
CA ILE A 18 0.42 11.42 7.98
C ILE A 18 0.25 9.93 7.73
N TYR A 19 -0.96 9.39 7.77
CA TYR A 19 -1.17 7.96 7.50
C TYR A 19 -0.72 7.56 6.09
N LEU A 20 -1.03 8.40 5.10
CA LEU A 20 -0.56 8.21 3.73
C LEU A 20 0.98 8.23 3.66
N LYS A 21 1.66 9.21 4.27
CA LYS A 21 3.13 9.25 4.31
C LYS A 21 3.74 7.98 4.90
N ASN A 22 3.14 7.42 5.94
CA ASN A 22 3.64 6.19 6.55
C ASN A 22 3.40 4.97 5.66
N LEU A 23 2.26 4.92 4.95
CA LEU A 23 2.00 3.91 3.92
C LEU A 23 3.10 3.94 2.84
N THR A 24 3.40 5.11 2.30
CA THR A 24 4.48 5.28 1.30
C THR A 24 5.87 5.03 1.87
N ALA A 25 6.10 5.27 3.15
CA ALA A 25 7.37 4.89 3.78
C ALA A 25 7.52 3.36 3.83
N ALA A 26 6.46 2.63 4.13
CA ALA A 26 6.47 1.16 4.08
C ALA A 26 6.68 0.65 2.64
N ASP A 27 5.96 1.22 1.68
CA ASP A 27 6.11 0.90 0.26
C ASP A 27 7.53 1.11 -0.25
N PHE A 28 8.16 2.22 0.17
CA PHE A 28 9.54 2.52 -0.19
C PHE A 28 10.51 1.48 0.38
N LEU A 29 10.33 1.06 1.64
CA LEU A 29 11.14 -0.02 2.23
C LEU A 29 10.96 -1.34 1.47
N LEU A 30 9.74 -1.66 1.04
CA LEU A 30 9.49 -2.82 0.18
C LEU A 30 10.23 -2.69 -1.16
N CYS A 31 10.08 -1.56 -1.85
CA CYS A 31 10.74 -1.32 -3.14
C CYS A 31 12.26 -1.48 -3.05
N LEU A 32 12.89 -1.02 -1.96
CA LEU A 32 14.32 -1.23 -1.73
C LEU A 32 14.69 -2.72 -1.56
N SER A 33 13.78 -3.53 -1.04
CA SER A 33 13.98 -4.98 -0.85
C SER A 33 13.63 -5.83 -2.07
N LEU A 34 12.91 -5.29 -3.07
CA LEU A 34 12.52 -6.04 -4.27
C LEU A 34 13.72 -6.49 -5.12
N PRO A 35 14.76 -5.67 -5.38
CA PRO A 35 15.95 -6.13 -6.09
C PRO A 35 16.61 -7.33 -5.42
N LEU A 36 16.64 -7.36 -4.09
CA LEU A 36 17.18 -8.48 -3.32
C LEU A 36 16.35 -9.76 -3.51
N ARG A 37 15.02 -9.63 -3.61
CA ARG A 37 14.14 -10.76 -3.95
C ARG A 37 14.39 -11.28 -5.37
N ILE A 38 14.55 -10.39 -6.34
CA ILE A 38 14.82 -10.76 -7.73
C ILE A 38 16.17 -11.49 -7.84
N THR A 39 17.22 -10.97 -7.20
CA THR A 39 18.54 -11.61 -7.21
C THR A 39 18.54 -12.94 -6.46
N HIS A 40 17.71 -13.11 -5.43
CA HIS A 40 17.51 -14.39 -4.76
C HIS A 40 16.95 -15.47 -5.70
N TYR A 41 16.01 -15.14 -6.59
CA TYR A 41 15.52 -16.09 -7.59
C TYR A 41 16.50 -16.32 -8.74
N ALA A 42 17.31 -15.32 -9.08
CA ALA A 42 18.25 -15.41 -10.19
C ALA A 42 19.61 -16.03 -9.82
N SER A 43 19.98 -16.07 -8.54
CA SER A 43 21.29 -16.50 -8.06
C SER A 43 21.21 -17.66 -7.09
N SER A 44 22.15 -18.61 -7.18
CA SER A 44 22.35 -19.68 -6.21
C SER A 44 23.22 -19.27 -5.00
N SER A 45 23.64 -17.99 -4.93
CA SER A 45 24.54 -17.47 -3.89
C SER A 45 23.93 -17.59 -2.48
N VAL A 46 24.70 -18.21 -1.58
CA VAL A 46 24.34 -18.36 -0.16
C VAL A 46 24.21 -16.99 0.52
N ILE A 47 25.05 -16.01 0.15
CA ILE A 47 25.05 -14.66 0.73
C ILE A 47 23.76 -13.91 0.37
N ILE A 48 23.37 -13.95 -0.92
CA ILE A 48 22.14 -13.30 -1.39
C ILE A 48 20.92 -13.93 -0.71
N ARG A 49 20.91 -15.25 -0.58
CA ARG A 49 19.86 -15.98 0.13
C ARG A 49 19.79 -15.60 1.60
N GLN A 50 20.92 -15.53 2.30
CA GLN A 50 20.96 -15.11 3.70
C GLN A 50 20.46 -13.67 3.88
N LEU A 51 20.85 -12.74 2.99
CA LEU A 51 20.36 -11.37 2.99
C LEU A 51 18.85 -11.30 2.73
N TYR A 52 18.33 -12.09 1.80
CA TYR A 52 16.90 -12.16 1.53
C TYR A 52 16.11 -12.72 2.72
N CYS A 53 16.55 -13.85 3.29
CA CYS A 53 15.87 -14.48 4.42
C CYS A 53 15.87 -13.60 5.68
N THR A 54 16.89 -12.76 5.86
CA THR A 54 16.96 -11.80 6.97
C THR A 54 16.19 -10.52 6.69
N PHE A 55 16.58 -9.77 5.68
CA PHE A 55 16.04 -8.42 5.42
C PHE A 55 14.86 -8.43 4.46
N GLY A 56 14.94 -9.21 3.38
CA GLY A 56 13.89 -9.25 2.34
C GLY A 56 12.55 -9.77 2.89
N ALA A 57 12.57 -10.91 3.57
CA ALA A 57 11.37 -11.50 4.18
C ALA A 57 10.76 -10.57 5.24
N CYS A 58 11.58 -9.93 6.08
CA CYS A 58 11.13 -8.93 7.04
C CYS A 58 10.51 -7.71 6.37
N ALA A 59 11.10 -7.20 5.29
CA ALA A 59 10.58 -6.05 4.56
C ALA A 59 9.20 -6.33 3.95
N ILE A 60 8.98 -7.52 3.39
CA ILE A 60 7.67 -7.95 2.87
C ILE A 60 6.64 -8.01 4.00
N PHE A 61 6.99 -8.62 5.13
CA PHE A 61 6.11 -8.70 6.30
C PHE A 61 5.76 -7.31 6.84
N LEU A 62 6.77 -6.46 7.07
CA LEU A 62 6.62 -5.09 7.55
C LEU A 62 5.70 -4.30 6.61
N ASN A 63 5.94 -4.36 5.31
CA ASN A 63 5.14 -3.65 4.33
C ASN A 63 3.68 -4.11 4.36
N MET A 64 3.44 -5.44 4.34
CA MET A 64 2.08 -5.98 4.32
C MET A 64 1.28 -5.53 5.54
N TYR A 65 1.83 -5.68 6.75
CA TYR A 65 1.11 -5.32 7.97
C TYR A 65 1.03 -3.82 8.22
N ALA A 66 2.07 -3.05 7.84
CA ALA A 66 1.97 -1.59 7.83
C ALA A 66 0.86 -1.12 6.88
N SER A 67 0.81 -1.68 5.67
CA SER A 67 -0.19 -1.35 4.66
C SER A 67 -1.61 -1.65 5.15
N ILE A 68 -1.84 -2.86 5.70
CA ILE A 68 -3.11 -3.26 6.31
C ILE A 68 -3.54 -2.25 7.40
N ILE A 69 -2.66 -1.97 8.36
CA ILE A 69 -2.99 -1.11 9.50
C ILE A 69 -3.22 0.35 9.05
N PHE A 70 -2.34 0.92 8.23
CA PHE A 70 -2.46 2.30 7.76
C PHE A 70 -3.68 2.50 6.84
N MET A 71 -4.01 1.53 5.97
CA MET A 71 -5.27 1.57 5.23
C MET A 71 -6.48 1.55 6.16
N GLY A 72 -6.43 0.75 7.24
CA GLY A 72 -7.43 0.76 8.30
C GLY A 72 -7.60 2.15 8.94
N TYR A 73 -6.49 2.82 9.29
CA TYR A 73 -6.53 4.19 9.83
C TYR A 73 -7.05 5.21 8.83
N ILE A 74 -6.69 5.07 7.54
CA ILE A 74 -7.21 5.93 6.48
C ILE A 74 -8.74 5.76 6.37
N ALA A 75 -9.23 4.52 6.35
CA ALA A 75 -10.67 4.22 6.28
C ALA A 75 -11.42 4.75 7.51
N ALA A 76 -10.89 4.52 8.72
CA ALA A 76 -11.46 5.04 9.96
C ALA A 76 -11.52 6.58 9.95
N ASN A 77 -10.45 7.25 9.52
CA ASN A 77 -10.42 8.70 9.40
C ASN A 77 -11.48 9.23 8.42
N ARG A 78 -11.74 8.51 7.31
CA ARG A 78 -12.82 8.85 6.36
C ARG A 78 -14.21 8.64 6.91
N TYR A 79 -14.40 7.53 7.59
CA TYR A 79 -15.66 7.18 8.23
C TYR A 79 -16.06 8.20 9.29
N LEU A 80 -15.14 8.54 10.21
CA LEU A 80 -15.36 9.52 11.27
C LEU A 80 -15.76 10.89 10.74
N LYS A 81 -15.23 11.29 9.56
CA LYS A 81 -15.60 12.54 8.89
C LYS A 81 -17.08 12.57 8.45
N ILE A 82 -17.67 11.42 8.15
CA ILE A 82 -19.08 11.31 7.73
C ILE A 82 -20.02 11.33 8.93
N ILE A 83 -19.66 10.61 10.00
CA ILE A 83 -20.52 10.53 11.18
C ILE A 83 -20.63 11.86 11.90
N GLN A 84 -19.51 12.57 12.06
CA GLN A 84 -19.48 13.78 12.88
C GLN A 84 -18.81 14.94 12.14
N PRO A 85 -19.52 15.57 11.18
CA PRO A 85 -18.95 16.67 10.39
C PRO A 85 -18.54 17.90 11.22
N LEU A 86 -19.06 18.04 12.45
CA LEU A 86 -18.75 19.13 13.38
C LEU A 86 -17.89 18.73 14.59
N GLY A 87 -17.60 17.44 14.78
CA GLY A 87 -16.86 16.95 15.95
C GLY A 87 -15.41 16.60 15.60
N THR A 88 -14.47 16.94 16.47
CA THR A 88 -13.07 16.50 16.33
C THR A 88 -12.87 15.17 17.03
N HIS A 89 -12.72 14.09 16.26
CA HIS A 89 -12.38 12.79 16.82
C HIS A 89 -10.87 12.71 17.11
N ILE A 90 -10.48 12.02 18.19
CA ILE A 90 -9.08 11.89 18.63
C ILE A 90 -8.17 11.40 17.48
N LEU A 91 -8.67 10.43 16.69
CA LEU A 91 -7.98 9.84 15.52
C LEU A 91 -7.71 10.83 14.37
N GLN A 92 -8.40 11.96 14.33
CA GLN A 92 -8.25 12.99 13.30
C GLN A 92 -7.29 14.12 13.70
N THR A 93 -6.82 14.11 14.95
CA THR A 93 -5.85 15.09 15.45
C THR A 93 -4.45 14.72 15.01
N VAL A 94 -3.69 15.72 14.55
CA VAL A 94 -2.31 15.57 14.05
C VAL A 94 -1.40 14.89 15.08
N LYS A 95 -1.45 15.33 16.35
CA LYS A 95 -0.65 14.74 17.44
C LYS A 95 -0.94 13.24 17.58
N THR A 96 -2.22 12.87 17.67
CA THR A 96 -2.65 11.47 17.76
C THR A 96 -2.19 10.66 16.54
N SER A 97 -2.33 11.19 15.33
CA SER A 97 -1.90 10.48 14.12
C SER A 97 -0.40 10.18 14.13
N TYR A 98 0.43 11.10 14.62
CA TYR A 98 1.86 10.83 14.82
C TYR A 98 2.09 9.76 15.88
N VAL A 99 1.48 9.89 17.06
CA VAL A 99 1.64 8.93 18.16
C VAL A 99 1.22 7.52 17.74
N ILE A 100 0.05 7.37 17.12
CA ILE A 100 -0.43 6.07 16.63
C ILE A 100 0.51 5.52 15.56
N SER A 101 0.98 6.34 14.62
CA SER A 101 1.93 5.87 13.60
C SER A 101 3.24 5.37 14.22
N ILE A 102 3.77 6.08 15.21
CA ILE A 102 4.98 5.66 15.94
C ILE A 102 4.72 4.32 16.66
N ILE A 103 3.59 4.20 17.36
CA ILE A 103 3.22 2.95 18.05
C ILE A 103 3.11 1.79 17.04
N THR A 104 2.48 2.01 15.88
CA THR A 104 2.38 1.01 14.82
C THR A 104 3.77 0.60 14.33
N TRP A 105 4.67 1.55 14.07
CA TRP A 105 6.03 1.22 13.65
C TRP A 105 6.79 0.43 14.70
N VAL A 106 6.74 0.83 15.97
CA VAL A 106 7.37 0.08 17.07
C VAL A 106 6.80 -1.33 17.14
N PHE A 107 5.47 -1.47 17.12
CA PHE A 107 4.80 -2.77 17.15
C PHE A 107 5.20 -3.70 16.00
N LEU A 108 5.43 -3.16 14.81
CA LEU A 108 5.84 -3.94 13.64
C LEU A 108 7.35 -4.20 13.60
N LEU A 109 8.18 -3.25 14.03
CA LEU A 109 9.64 -3.36 13.99
C LEU A 109 10.16 -4.29 15.09
N VAL A 110 9.55 -4.33 16.27
CA VAL A 110 9.96 -5.24 17.36
C VAL A 110 10.07 -6.69 16.88
N PRO A 111 9.03 -7.33 16.31
CA PRO A 111 9.14 -8.71 15.84
C PRO A 111 10.10 -8.88 14.66
N ALA A 112 10.21 -7.89 13.77
CA ALA A 112 11.16 -7.95 12.65
C ALA A 112 12.63 -7.91 13.11
N VAL A 113 12.93 -7.03 14.07
CA VAL A 113 14.26 -6.93 14.69
C VAL A 113 14.57 -8.17 15.51
N THR A 114 13.63 -8.65 16.32
CA THR A 114 13.80 -9.90 17.08
C THR A 114 14.07 -11.09 16.17
N TYR A 115 13.32 -11.22 15.06
CA TYR A 115 13.56 -12.27 14.07
C TYR A 115 14.97 -12.17 13.49
N THR A 116 15.41 -10.97 13.10
CA THR A 116 16.74 -10.74 12.51
C THR A 116 17.86 -11.09 13.49
N ILE A 117 17.75 -10.65 14.75
CA ILE A 117 18.71 -10.96 15.81
C ILE A 117 18.76 -12.47 16.05
N LEU A 118 17.60 -13.11 16.18
CA LEU A 118 17.51 -14.54 16.43
C LEU A 118 18.10 -15.36 15.27
N PHE A 119 17.86 -14.92 14.03
CA PHE A 119 18.44 -15.51 12.84
C PHE A 119 19.98 -15.47 12.88
N PHE A 120 20.59 -14.32 13.15
CA PHE A 120 22.06 -14.22 13.17
C PHE A 120 22.72 -14.95 14.35
N ILE A 121 22.07 -15.00 15.52
CA ILE A 121 22.64 -15.68 16.70
C ILE A 121 22.56 -17.19 16.57
N THR A 122 21.51 -17.71 15.93
CA THR A 122 21.22 -19.16 15.93
C THR A 122 21.35 -19.82 14.57
N GLN A 123 21.86 -19.10 13.56
CA GLN A 123 22.06 -19.67 12.24
C GLN A 123 22.98 -20.90 12.31
N THR A 124 22.51 -22.00 11.73
CA THR A 124 23.32 -23.19 11.56
C THR A 124 24.16 -23.07 10.28
N PRO A 125 25.40 -23.60 10.27
CA PRO A 125 26.19 -23.67 9.05
C PRO A 125 25.46 -24.54 8.01
N VAL A 126 25.34 -24.02 6.79
CA VAL A 126 24.59 -24.66 5.71
C VAL A 126 25.37 -25.87 5.18
N THR A 127 24.89 -27.08 5.45
CA THR A 127 25.57 -28.34 5.08
C THR A 127 25.16 -28.92 3.72
N SER A 128 24.10 -28.39 3.11
CA SER A 128 23.60 -28.80 1.79
C SER A 128 23.04 -27.58 1.06
N ASN A 129 22.71 -27.68 -0.24
CA ASN A 129 22.26 -26.54 -1.06
C ASN A 129 20.74 -26.59 -1.36
N PRO A 130 19.89 -26.26 -0.39
CA PRO A 130 18.44 -26.18 -0.53
C PRO A 130 17.95 -24.83 -1.10
N SER A 131 16.81 -24.87 -1.77
CA SER A 131 16.15 -23.75 -2.47
C SER A 131 15.36 -22.78 -1.57
N CYS A 132 15.36 -22.98 -0.24
CA CYS A 132 14.49 -22.28 0.70
C CYS A 132 15.26 -21.64 1.87
N CYS A 133 14.57 -20.80 2.66
CA CYS A 133 15.10 -20.17 3.88
C CYS A 133 15.09 -21.09 5.11
N ASP A 134 14.24 -22.13 5.14
CA ASP A 134 14.15 -23.15 6.20
C ASP A 134 15.48 -23.74 6.73
N PRO A 135 16.50 -23.98 5.88
CA PRO A 135 17.80 -24.54 6.27
C PRO A 135 18.62 -23.65 7.20
N PHE A 136 18.29 -22.36 7.26
CA PHE A 136 18.93 -21.39 8.15
C PHE A 136 18.18 -21.24 9.48
N PHE A 137 16.99 -21.83 9.62
CA PHE A 137 16.15 -21.64 10.80
C PHE A 137 16.52 -22.66 11.87
N SER A 138 17.02 -22.17 13.01
CA SER A 138 17.02 -22.93 14.24
C SER A 138 15.60 -23.24 14.71
N GLU A 139 15.44 -24.20 15.61
CA GLU A 139 14.16 -24.50 16.28
C GLU A 139 13.52 -23.23 16.86
N SER A 140 14.32 -22.34 17.45
CA SER A 140 13.86 -21.07 18.01
C SER A 140 13.37 -20.10 16.94
N VAL A 141 14.09 -19.95 15.82
CA VAL A 141 13.66 -19.10 14.69
C VAL A 141 12.37 -19.62 14.10
N ARG A 142 12.26 -20.95 13.90
CA ARG A 142 11.06 -21.58 13.35
C ARG A 142 9.86 -21.38 14.26
N LEU A 143 10.04 -21.57 15.58
CA LEU A 143 8.98 -21.35 16.56
C LEU A 143 8.52 -19.88 16.55
N PHE A 144 9.45 -18.92 16.60
CA PHE A 144 9.13 -17.50 16.57
C PHE A 144 8.40 -17.11 15.27
N PHE A 145 8.92 -17.57 14.13
CA PHE A 145 8.30 -17.36 12.82
C PHE A 145 6.86 -17.90 12.78
N THR A 146 6.65 -19.13 13.24
CA THR A 146 5.32 -19.76 13.31
C THR A 146 4.37 -19.00 14.23
N ILE A 147 4.83 -18.54 15.39
CA ILE A 147 4.00 -17.74 16.32
C ILE A 147 3.56 -16.43 15.65
N ILE A 148 4.51 -15.68 15.09
CA ILE A 148 4.21 -14.42 14.39
C ILE A 148 3.25 -14.70 13.22
N HIS A 149 3.52 -15.72 12.42
CA HIS A 149 2.72 -16.06 11.25
C HIS A 149 1.31 -16.54 11.60
N THR A 150 1.14 -17.19 12.76
CA THR A 150 -0.16 -17.64 13.29
C THR A 150 -0.97 -16.50 13.88
N LEU A 151 -0.33 -15.55 14.59
CA LEU A 151 -1.02 -14.43 15.22
C LEU A 151 -1.39 -13.33 14.22
N SER A 152 -0.59 -13.13 13.18
CA SER A 152 -0.79 -12.00 12.28
C SER A 152 -2.10 -12.01 11.46
N PRO A 153 -2.69 -13.16 11.08
CA PRO A 153 -4.05 -13.23 10.54
C PRO A 153 -5.12 -12.59 11.43
N ILE A 154 -4.95 -12.55 12.75
CA ILE A 154 -5.89 -11.89 13.67
C ILE A 154 -5.94 -10.38 13.38
N ILE A 155 -4.78 -9.75 13.14
CA ILE A 155 -4.69 -8.33 12.78
C ILE A 155 -5.41 -8.09 11.45
N PHE A 156 -5.16 -8.95 10.46
CA PHE A 156 -5.82 -8.88 9.15
C PHE A 156 -7.35 -9.00 9.28
N LEU A 157 -7.84 -9.97 10.05
CA LEU A 157 -9.27 -10.18 10.27
C LEU A 157 -9.92 -8.98 10.95
N LEU A 158 -9.27 -8.45 12.02
CA LEU A 158 -9.76 -7.27 12.73
C LEU A 158 -9.90 -6.07 11.78
N VAL A 159 -8.86 -5.78 11.01
CA VAL A 159 -8.89 -4.66 10.03
C VAL A 159 -9.91 -4.92 8.93
N SER A 160 -10.02 -6.15 8.43
CA SER A 160 -11.01 -6.53 7.41
C SER A 160 -12.44 -6.28 7.88
N ILE A 161 -12.76 -6.71 9.11
CA ILE A 161 -14.07 -6.48 9.72
C ILE A 161 -14.34 -4.98 9.87
N CYS A 162 -13.36 -4.21 10.36
CA CYS A 162 -13.48 -2.75 10.45
C CYS A 162 -13.70 -2.11 9.06
N MET A 163 -12.98 -2.54 8.03
CA MET A 163 -13.12 -2.06 6.66
C MET A 163 -14.53 -2.28 6.11
N VAL A 164 -15.05 -3.51 6.23
CA VAL A 164 -16.41 -3.86 5.80
C VAL A 164 -17.45 -3.03 6.55
N PHE A 165 -17.30 -2.89 7.87
CA PHE A 165 -18.18 -2.07 8.69
C PHE A 165 -18.17 -0.60 8.25
N PHE A 166 -17.00 0.01 8.04
CA PHE A 166 -16.89 1.41 7.59
C PHE A 166 -17.50 1.62 6.21
N TYR A 167 -17.27 0.68 5.29
CA TYR A 167 -17.86 0.72 3.95
C TYR A 167 -19.39 0.61 3.99
N TYR A 168 -19.92 -0.41 4.68
CA TYR A 168 -21.36 -0.63 4.79
C TYR A 168 -22.06 0.56 5.45
N SER A 169 -21.54 1.02 6.59
CA SER A 169 -22.11 2.16 7.32
C SER A 169 -22.08 3.44 6.48
N THR A 170 -20.99 3.69 5.75
CA THR A 170 -20.92 4.81 4.82
C THR A 170 -21.94 4.69 3.69
N SER A 171 -22.03 3.52 3.06
CA SER A 171 -22.96 3.29 1.95
C SER A 171 -24.40 3.52 2.39
N ARG A 172 -24.78 3.00 3.55
CA ARG A 172 -26.10 3.20 4.16
C ARG A 172 -26.39 4.67 4.42
N ARG A 173 -25.43 5.42 4.97
CA ARG A 173 -25.58 6.87 5.22
C ARG A 173 -25.75 7.66 3.93
N VAL A 174 -25.02 7.31 2.87
CA VAL A 174 -25.16 7.94 1.55
C VAL A 174 -26.55 7.67 0.98
N LEU A 175 -27.04 6.44 1.08
CA LEU A 175 -28.38 6.08 0.59
C LEU A 175 -29.48 6.85 1.35
N GLN A 176 -29.38 6.92 2.68
CA GLN A 176 -30.31 7.69 3.51
C GLN A 176 -30.29 9.19 3.18
N ALA A 177 -29.11 9.75 2.93
CA ALA A 177 -28.98 11.16 2.57
C ALA A 177 -29.57 11.46 1.18
N GLN A 178 -29.38 10.57 0.22
CA GLN A 178 -29.96 10.67 -1.13
C GLN A 178 -31.49 10.60 -1.10
N GLN A 179 -32.05 9.71 -0.27
CA GLN A 179 -33.51 9.61 -0.08
C GLN A 179 -34.11 10.85 0.61
N ARG A 180 -33.36 11.49 1.53
CA ARG A 180 -33.85 12.67 2.28
C ARG A 180 -33.63 14.00 1.56
N GLN A 181 -32.65 14.10 0.67
CA GLN A 181 -32.32 15.33 -0.05
C GLN A 181 -31.96 15.01 -1.51
N LEU A 182 -32.95 15.12 -2.39
CA LEU A 182 -32.70 15.31 -3.82
C LEU A 182 -31.95 16.64 -3.99
N ALA A 183 -30.70 16.59 -4.45
CA ALA A 183 -29.91 17.72 -4.94
C ALA A 183 -29.41 18.80 -3.94
N SER A 184 -28.69 18.43 -2.87
CA SER A 184 -27.87 19.39 -2.08
C SER A 184 -26.35 19.11 -2.14
N SER A 185 -25.52 20.14 -1.93
CA SER A 185 -24.03 20.05 -1.88
C SER A 185 -23.49 19.04 -0.85
N GLY A 186 -24.29 18.66 0.15
CA GLY A 186 -23.94 17.61 1.11
C GLY A 186 -23.90 16.21 0.47
N SER A 187 -24.76 15.97 -0.52
CA SER A 187 -24.90 14.69 -1.21
C SER A 187 -23.65 14.34 -2.04
N GLU A 188 -23.07 15.32 -2.75
CA GLU A 188 -21.86 15.12 -3.56
C GLU A 188 -20.64 14.72 -2.70
N LYS A 189 -20.49 15.32 -1.51
CA LYS A 189 -19.41 14.98 -0.56
C LYS A 189 -19.53 13.56 -0.04
N LEU A 190 -20.76 13.09 0.21
CA LEU A 190 -21.05 11.73 0.67
C LEU A 190 -20.79 10.70 -0.43
N VAL A 191 -21.27 10.93 -1.65
CA VAL A 191 -20.98 10.07 -2.81
C VAL A 191 -19.48 9.94 -3.05
N LYS A 192 -18.74 11.05 -2.97
CA LYS A 192 -17.28 11.04 -3.05
C LYS A 192 -16.64 10.21 -1.94
N SER A 193 -17.13 10.32 -0.71
CA SER A 193 -16.61 9.54 0.42
C SER A 193 -16.87 8.05 0.23
N ARG A 194 -18.07 7.66 -0.22
CA ARG A 194 -18.40 6.27 -0.58
C ARG A 194 -17.45 5.73 -1.64
N ARG A 195 -17.19 6.51 -2.70
CA ARG A 195 -16.22 6.13 -3.75
C ARG A 195 -14.82 5.94 -3.19
N ASN A 196 -14.36 6.84 -2.32
CA ASN A 196 -13.04 6.71 -1.69
C ASN A 196 -12.94 5.45 -0.81
N MET A 197 -13.99 5.11 -0.07
CA MET A 197 -14.03 3.87 0.71
C MET A 197 -14.11 2.62 -0.16
N LEU A 198 -14.88 2.65 -1.24
CA LEU A 198 -14.91 1.55 -2.20
C LEU A 198 -13.52 1.27 -2.74
N VAL A 199 -12.80 2.31 -3.19
CA VAL A 199 -11.40 2.17 -3.68
C VAL A 199 -10.49 1.55 -2.62
N LEU A 200 -10.55 2.05 -1.37
CA LEU A 200 -9.75 1.51 -0.27
C LEU A 200 -10.04 0.03 0.00
N VAL A 201 -11.32 -0.34 0.09
CA VAL A 201 -11.73 -1.73 0.34
C VAL A 201 -11.38 -2.63 -0.83
N SER A 202 -11.57 -2.17 -2.08
CA SER A 202 -11.20 -2.94 -3.27
C SER A 202 -9.71 -3.25 -3.31
N ILE A 203 -8.85 -2.25 -3.09
CA ILE A 203 -7.39 -2.45 -3.07
C ILE A 203 -6.99 -3.40 -1.94
N PHE A 204 -7.52 -3.17 -0.74
CA PHE A 204 -7.29 -4.05 0.41
C PHE A 204 -7.69 -5.51 0.11
N CYS A 205 -8.87 -5.71 -0.47
CA CYS A 205 -9.35 -7.05 -0.78
C CYS A 205 -8.50 -7.72 -1.85
N VAL A 206 -8.18 -7.03 -2.95
CA VAL A 206 -7.38 -7.59 -4.04
C VAL A 206 -5.98 -7.96 -3.55
N CYS A 207 -5.33 -7.10 -2.76
CA CYS A 207 -3.95 -7.30 -2.36
C CYS A 207 -3.78 -8.29 -1.19
N PHE A 208 -4.62 -8.24 -0.15
CA PHE A 208 -4.33 -8.97 1.10
C PHE A 208 -5.21 -10.19 1.35
N VAL A 209 -6.45 -10.22 0.83
CA VAL A 209 -7.35 -11.36 1.06
C VAL A 209 -6.81 -12.65 0.43
N PRO A 210 -6.32 -12.68 -0.83
CA PRO A 210 -5.81 -13.91 -1.43
C PRO A 210 -4.68 -14.53 -0.61
N TYR A 211 -3.73 -13.72 -0.15
CA TYR A 211 -2.61 -14.20 0.67
C TYR A 211 -3.08 -14.84 1.98
N HIS A 212 -3.97 -14.17 2.72
CA HIS A 212 -4.45 -14.69 4.00
C HIS A 212 -5.35 -15.92 3.84
N LEU A 213 -6.12 -16.02 2.76
CA LEU A 213 -6.94 -17.20 2.45
C LEU A 213 -6.09 -18.43 2.15
N VAL A 214 -4.94 -18.27 1.50
CA VAL A 214 -4.04 -19.38 1.15
C VAL A 214 -3.12 -19.76 2.33
N ARG A 215 -2.76 -18.78 3.17
CA ARG A 215 -1.88 -19.00 4.32
C ARG A 215 -2.50 -19.83 5.44
N LEU A 216 -3.80 -19.72 5.66
CA LEU A 216 -4.52 -20.54 6.65
C LEU A 216 -4.42 -22.05 6.35
N PRO A 217 -4.84 -22.55 5.16
CA PRO A 217 -4.70 -23.97 4.82
C PRO A 217 -3.24 -24.39 4.69
N TYR A 218 -2.33 -23.52 4.22
CA TYR A 218 -0.90 -23.82 4.18
C TYR A 218 -0.34 -24.21 5.56
N SER A 219 -0.73 -23.47 6.60
CA SER A 219 -0.29 -23.75 7.97
C SER A 219 -0.92 -25.02 8.57
N LEU A 220 -2.08 -25.48 8.07
CA LEU A 220 -2.80 -26.64 8.61
C LEU A 220 -2.51 -27.93 7.84
N LEU A 221 -2.17 -27.84 6.56
CA LEU A 221 -2.02 -28.98 5.63
C LEU A 221 -0.54 -29.33 5.35
N GLN A 222 0.40 -28.81 6.14
CA GLN A 222 1.84 -29.01 5.96
C GLN A 222 2.27 -30.49 5.97
N SER A 223 1.40 -31.41 6.42
CA SER A 223 1.61 -32.87 6.44
C SER A 223 1.34 -33.60 5.10
N ASN A 224 0.68 -32.97 4.12
CA ASN A 224 0.28 -33.63 2.86
C ASN A 224 1.19 -33.25 1.68
N PHE A 225 2.19 -34.09 1.37
CA PHE A 225 3.23 -33.83 0.36
C PHE A 225 2.71 -33.40 -1.02
N SER A 226 1.64 -34.01 -1.55
CA SER A 226 1.11 -33.66 -2.88
C SER A 226 0.43 -32.28 -2.92
N VAL A 227 -0.13 -31.84 -1.79
CA VAL A 227 -0.86 -30.55 -1.69
C VAL A 227 0.13 -29.41 -1.46
N VAL A 228 1.27 -29.69 -0.83
CA VAL A 228 2.30 -28.70 -0.48
C VAL A 228 2.91 -28.02 -1.72
N SER A 229 3.19 -28.75 -2.80
CA SER A 229 3.78 -28.13 -4.01
C SER A 229 2.83 -27.13 -4.68
N VAL A 230 1.54 -27.46 -4.79
CA VAL A 230 0.53 -26.58 -5.36
C VAL A 230 0.31 -25.36 -4.44
N LEU A 231 0.23 -25.59 -3.13
CA LEU A 231 0.07 -24.49 -2.16
C LEU A 231 1.30 -23.56 -2.13
N ASN A 232 2.52 -24.07 -2.30
CA ASN A 232 3.72 -23.24 -2.41
C ASN A 232 3.64 -22.29 -3.60
N TYR A 233 3.23 -22.79 -4.77
CA TYR A 233 3.05 -21.95 -5.96
C TYR A 233 1.97 -20.89 -5.74
N ILE A 234 0.81 -21.27 -5.22
CA ILE A 234 -0.29 -20.33 -4.94
C ILE A 234 0.11 -19.31 -3.87
N MET A 235 0.88 -19.71 -2.85
CA MET A 235 1.41 -18.80 -1.84
C MET A 235 2.34 -17.75 -2.46
N GLU A 236 3.20 -18.16 -3.38
CA GLU A 236 4.10 -17.24 -4.09
C GLU A 236 3.32 -16.23 -4.93
N VAL A 237 2.35 -16.71 -5.72
CA VAL A 237 1.46 -15.86 -6.53
C VAL A 237 0.70 -14.87 -5.66
N THR A 238 0.09 -15.33 -4.57
CA THR A 238 -0.66 -14.44 -3.67
C THR A 238 0.23 -13.47 -2.90
N THR A 239 1.48 -13.84 -2.63
CA THR A 239 2.48 -12.91 -2.10
C THR A 239 2.82 -11.82 -3.11
N MET A 240 2.94 -12.14 -4.40
CA MET A 240 3.15 -11.14 -5.46
C MET A 240 1.95 -10.19 -5.59
N VAL A 241 0.73 -10.71 -5.47
CA VAL A 241 -0.49 -9.89 -5.44
C VAL A 241 -0.49 -8.94 -4.24
N ALA A 242 0.00 -9.37 -3.07
CA ALA A 242 0.15 -8.49 -1.91
C ALA A 242 1.23 -7.42 -2.11
N VAL A 243 2.37 -7.78 -2.72
CA VAL A 243 3.44 -6.85 -3.10
C VAL A 243 2.94 -5.80 -4.08
N PHE A 244 2.05 -6.17 -5.01
CA PHE A 244 1.46 -5.24 -5.99
C PHE A 244 0.66 -4.09 -5.36
N ASN A 245 0.37 -4.14 -4.05
CA ASN A 245 -0.22 -3.01 -3.32
C ASN A 245 0.54 -1.69 -3.56
N VAL A 246 1.87 -1.74 -3.61
CA VAL A 246 2.73 -0.55 -3.82
C VAL A 246 2.38 0.20 -5.11
N CYS A 247 1.95 -0.52 -6.15
CA CYS A 247 1.55 0.06 -7.43
C CYS A 247 0.16 0.69 -7.38
N LEU A 248 -0.68 0.29 -6.41
CA LEU A 248 -2.05 0.76 -6.24
C LEU A 248 -2.16 1.94 -5.28
N ASP A 249 -1.14 2.21 -4.46
CA ASP A 249 -1.13 3.38 -3.57
C ASP A 249 -1.26 4.72 -4.30
N PRO A 250 -0.64 4.98 -5.47
CA PRO A 250 -0.91 6.18 -6.26
C PRO A 250 -2.40 6.39 -6.59
N VAL A 251 -3.16 5.31 -6.78
CA VAL A 251 -4.62 5.35 -6.98
C VAL A 251 -5.31 5.81 -5.70
N VAL A 252 -4.93 5.26 -4.55
CA VAL A 252 -5.37 5.71 -3.21
C VAL A 252 -5.15 7.23 -3.09
N TYR A 253 -3.93 7.72 -3.36
CA TYR A 253 -3.60 9.15 -3.32
C TYR A 253 -4.48 10.02 -4.22
N PHE A 254 -4.71 9.58 -5.46
CA PHE A 254 -5.54 10.30 -6.42
C PHE A 254 -6.98 10.48 -5.91
N PHE A 255 -7.60 9.42 -5.41
CA PHE A 255 -8.98 9.49 -4.90
C PHE A 255 -9.08 10.26 -3.57
N LEU A 256 -8.06 10.18 -2.70
CA LEU A 256 -8.10 10.71 -1.34
C LEU A 256 -7.58 12.15 -1.22
N CYS A 257 -6.67 12.60 -2.08
CA CYS A 257 -5.99 13.89 -1.95
C CYS A 257 -6.36 14.86 -3.08
N LYS A 258 -7.00 15.99 -2.74
CA LYS A 258 -7.33 17.05 -3.72
C LYS A 258 -6.07 17.78 -4.20
N SER A 259 -5.11 18.03 -3.31
CA SER A 259 -3.85 18.70 -3.67
C SER A 259 -2.97 17.82 -4.56
N PHE A 260 -3.00 16.49 -4.40
CA PHE A 260 -2.33 15.58 -5.32
C PHE A 260 -2.94 15.63 -6.72
N ARG A 261 -4.28 15.59 -6.82
CA ARG A 261 -4.99 15.81 -8.10
C ARG A 261 -4.64 17.14 -8.78
N ALA A 262 -4.55 18.22 -8.00
CA ALA A 262 -4.19 19.53 -8.53
C ALA A 262 -2.75 19.56 -9.03
N LYS A 263 -1.81 18.93 -8.32
CA LYS A 263 -0.41 18.79 -8.77
C LYS A 263 -0.30 17.93 -10.03
N MET A 264 -0.96 16.77 -10.07
CA MET A 264 -0.99 15.89 -11.24
C MET A 264 -1.56 16.59 -12.48
N ARG A 265 -2.64 17.38 -12.31
CA ARG A 265 -3.19 18.20 -13.41
C ARG A 265 -2.20 19.25 -13.88
N LYS A 266 -1.49 19.92 -12.97
CA LYS A 266 -0.45 20.88 -13.34
C LYS A 266 0.70 20.22 -14.09
N VAL A 267 1.17 19.05 -13.64
CA VAL A 267 2.20 18.27 -14.33
C VAL A 267 1.72 17.87 -15.71
N SER A 268 0.52 17.26 -15.84
CA SER A 268 -0.03 16.86 -17.15
C SER A 268 -0.24 18.04 -18.10
N ILE A 269 -0.69 19.20 -17.61
CA ILE A 269 -0.80 20.41 -18.44
C ILE A 269 0.59 20.87 -18.88
N MET A 270 1.58 20.86 -17.97
CA MET A 270 2.96 21.25 -18.29
C MET A 270 3.60 20.29 -19.30
N THR A 271 3.37 18.98 -19.18
CA THR A 271 3.81 17.97 -20.14
C THR A 271 3.14 18.16 -21.51
N ASN A 272 1.82 18.41 -21.54
CA ASN A 272 1.10 18.70 -22.79
C ASN A 272 1.59 20.00 -23.45
N ILE A 273 1.95 21.02 -22.66
CA ILE A 273 2.52 22.27 -23.17
C ILE A 273 3.94 22.03 -23.72
N GLN A 274 4.78 21.27 -23.02
CA GLN A 274 6.12 20.92 -23.54
C GLN A 274 6.03 20.14 -24.84
N GLN A 275 5.13 19.16 -24.91
CA GLN A 275 4.93 18.34 -26.11
C GLN A 275 4.38 19.16 -27.28
N ALA A 276 3.45 20.09 -27.03
CA ALA A 276 2.94 21.02 -28.05
C ALA A 276 4.00 22.06 -28.50
N THR A 277 4.93 22.43 -27.60
CA THR A 277 6.02 23.35 -27.94
C THR A 277 7.05 22.66 -28.82
N GLU A 278 7.44 21.42 -28.48
CA GLU A 278 8.33 20.59 -29.30
C GLU A 278 7.74 20.29 -30.69
N GLU A 279 6.44 19.97 -30.79
CA GLU A 279 5.76 19.80 -32.10
C GLU A 279 5.75 21.09 -32.93
N SER A 280 5.61 22.25 -32.28
CA SER A 280 5.60 23.55 -32.97
C SER A 280 6.98 23.98 -33.47
N GLU A 281 8.05 23.61 -32.76
CA GLU A 281 9.43 23.87 -33.18
C GLU A 281 9.85 22.95 -34.33
N LEU A 282 9.50 21.67 -34.25
CA LEU A 282 9.76 20.69 -35.31
C LEU A 282 9.05 21.08 -36.63
N SER A 283 7.81 21.57 -36.53
CA SER A 283 7.05 22.04 -37.69
C SER A 283 7.67 23.27 -38.36
N LYS A 284 8.25 24.18 -37.57
CA LYS A 284 8.94 25.38 -38.08
C LYS A 284 10.26 25.03 -38.76
N GLU A 285 11.04 24.11 -38.20
CA GLU A 285 12.26 23.61 -38.85
C GLU A 285 11.95 22.94 -40.18
N GLN A 286 10.90 22.12 -40.24
CA GLN A 286 10.53 21.39 -41.46
C GLN A 286 10.04 22.33 -42.57
N GLN A 287 9.35 23.42 -42.20
CA GLN A 287 8.89 24.43 -43.14
C GLN A 287 10.02 25.38 -43.59
N GLY A 288 11.00 25.64 -42.73
CA GLY A 288 12.24 26.32 -43.08
C GLY A 288 13.13 25.51 -44.04
N ALA A 289 13.19 24.19 -43.87
CA ALA A 289 13.93 23.30 -44.77
C ALA A 289 13.29 23.21 -46.17
N LEU A 290 11.96 23.15 -46.25
CA LEU A 290 11.22 23.12 -47.52
C LEU A 290 11.38 24.43 -48.32
N THR A 291 11.38 25.57 -47.64
CA THR A 291 11.56 26.87 -48.30
C THR A 291 12.97 27.09 -48.82
N LEU A 292 14.01 26.60 -48.13
CA LEU A 292 15.38 26.60 -48.64
C LEU A 292 15.54 25.71 -49.88
N GLN A 293 14.91 24.54 -49.90
CA GLN A 293 14.99 23.61 -51.02
C GLN A 293 14.26 24.13 -52.27
N GLU A 294 13.17 24.88 -52.11
CA GLU A 294 12.44 25.51 -53.23
C GLU A 294 13.24 26.69 -53.84
N THR A 295 14.06 27.36 -53.03
CA THR A 295 14.93 28.48 -53.47
C THR A 295 16.15 27.98 -54.24
N ASP A 296 16.70 26.81 -53.91
CA ASP A 296 17.81 26.19 -54.64
C ASP A 296 17.38 25.52 -55.96
N THR A 297 16.08 25.25 -56.17
CA THR A 297 15.58 24.62 -57.41
C THR A 297 15.15 25.65 -58.48
N THR A 298 15.13 26.94 -58.13
CA THR A 298 14.70 28.04 -59.02
C THR A 298 15.85 28.88 -59.57
N LEU A 299 17.11 28.45 -59.34
CA LEU A 299 18.34 29.07 -59.83
C LEU A 299 19.05 28.15 -60.83
#